data_AF-A0A087SWW4-F1
#
_entry.id   AF-A0A087SWW4-F1
#
_cell.length_a   1.000
_cell.length_b   1.000
_cell.length_c   1.000
_cell.angle_alpha   90.00
_cell.angle_beta   90.00
_cell.angle_gamma   90.00
#
_symmetry.space_group_name_H-M   'P 1'
#
loop_
_entity.id
_entity.type
_entity.pdbx_description
1 polymer ?
#
loop_
_entity_poly.entity_id
_entity_poly.type
_entity_poly.pdbx_seq_one_letter_code
_entity_poly.pdbx_strand_id
1 'polypeptide(L)'
;MTERFQSIQVLVKQKSPQCVWTHCMIHREALASKEVSRRLNIVLTTVVTVVNYIKMRPLKSRIFSALCKDMGAVHSALLFYCEARWLSREKFLQRVYELREEIAVFLEEENRQEAENFRDSLFVMKLSYMVDIFDKLNNLNLQLQGANTHILDTSDKVSAFCRKLELWSRNLKSENLTMFANLNDCIKTYKAEEQHVKVVFVTIENHLAMLAKNFKKYLLADDKLISSYKWVRDPFQNTPEKLSIEEEETFIDFTASGETKRQFSNKSLFEFWEGVYDEFSALKIRAFRIPLPFSTSYLCETGFSTVASLKTKYRSQLNIEKELRVSISNIKPSFEKLCSERQAQG
;
A
#
# COMPACT_ATOMS: atom_id res chain seq x y z
N MET A 1 37.06 -3.73 19.25
CA MET A 1 36.65 -2.38 18.79
C MET A 1 35.35 -2.56 18.00
N THR A 2 34.21 -2.55 18.70
CA THR A 2 32.89 -2.72 18.09
C THR A 2 32.43 -1.34 17.64
N GLU A 3 32.68 -1.01 16.37
CA GLU A 3 32.01 0.12 15.74
C GLU A 3 30.51 -0.16 15.78
N ARG A 4 29.81 0.45 16.75
CA ARG A 4 28.36 0.49 16.78
C ARG A 4 27.95 1.28 15.54
N PHE A 5 27.51 0.59 14.50
CA PHE A 5 26.87 1.22 13.34
C PHE A 5 25.80 2.19 13.87
N GLN A 6 26.02 3.49 13.70
CA GLN A 6 25.04 4.50 14.05
C GLN A 6 23.78 4.25 13.22
N SER A 7 22.60 4.37 13.81
CA SER A 7 21.37 4.21 13.05
C SER A 7 21.33 5.27 11.94
N ILE A 8 20.75 4.93 10.79
CA ILE A 8 20.65 5.86 9.65
C ILE A 8 20.00 7.20 10.05
N GLN A 9 19.06 7.16 11.00
CA GLN A 9 18.44 8.35 11.58
C GLN A 9 19.44 9.30 12.23
N VAL A 10 20.41 8.77 12.99
CA VAL A 10 21.44 9.56 13.67
C VAL A 10 22.37 10.21 12.63
N LEU A 11 22.80 9.45 11.62
CA LEU A 11 23.66 9.96 10.55
C LEU A 11 22.97 11.06 9.71
N VAL A 12 21.68 10.87 9.39
CA VAL A 12 20.89 11.89 8.68
C VAL A 12 20.72 13.14 9.55
N LYS A 13 20.41 13.00 10.84
CA LYS A 13 20.26 14.14 11.75
C LYS A 13 21.55 14.92 11.98
N GLN A 14 22.72 14.29 11.90
CA GLN A 14 24.00 15.01 11.94
C GLN A 14 24.19 15.94 10.74
N LYS A 15 23.68 15.56 9.56
CA LYS A 15 23.76 16.37 8.34
C LYS A 15 22.57 17.32 8.17
N SER A 16 21.42 16.97 8.72
CA SER A 16 20.19 17.76 8.66
C SER A 16 19.43 17.68 10.01
N PRO A 17 19.80 18.51 11.00
CA PRO A 17 19.22 18.46 12.35
C PRO A 17 17.71 18.71 12.39
N GLN A 18 17.20 19.48 11.42
CA GLN A 18 15.78 19.81 11.28
C GLN A 18 14.95 18.71 10.57
N CYS A 19 15.57 17.58 10.21
CA CYS A 19 14.86 16.49 9.54
C CYS A 19 13.91 15.79 10.52
N VAL A 20 12.63 15.73 10.13
CA VAL A 20 11.60 14.96 10.84
C VAL A 20 11.63 13.53 10.34
N TRP A 21 11.62 12.58 11.27
CA TRP A 21 11.52 11.17 10.93
C TRP A 21 10.10 10.68 11.17
N THR A 22 9.48 10.12 10.13
CA THR A 22 8.18 9.45 10.23
C THR A 22 8.30 8.00 9.82
N HIS A 23 7.46 7.13 10.39
CA HIS A 23 7.36 5.75 9.92
C HIS A 23 6.74 5.72 8.51
N CYS A 24 7.25 4.83 7.66
CA CYS A 24 6.74 4.61 6.30
C CYS A 24 5.23 4.29 6.32
N MET A 25 4.44 5.02 5.53
CA MET A 25 2.98 4.86 5.48
C MET A 25 2.55 3.48 4.98
N ILE A 26 3.27 2.92 4.01
CA ILE A 26 3.01 1.55 3.51
C ILE A 26 3.24 0.51 4.62
N HIS A 27 4.29 0.68 5.43
CA HIS A 27 4.55 -0.23 6.55
C HIS A 27 3.48 -0.11 7.62
N ARG A 28 3.08 1.12 7.97
CA ARG A 28 2.00 1.37 8.95
C ARG A 28 0.65 0.83 8.46
N GLU A 29 0.35 0.96 7.18
CA GLU A 29 -0.83 0.38 6.54
C GLU A 29 -0.80 -1.15 6.63
N ALA A 30 0.33 -1.79 6.28
CA ALA A 30 0.49 -3.23 6.43
C ALA A 30 0.31 -3.70 7.88
N LEU A 31 0.76 -2.92 8.88
CA LEU A 31 0.50 -3.20 10.30
C LEU A 31 -0.98 -3.06 10.66
N ALA A 32 -1.66 -2.04 10.16
CA ALA A 32 -3.10 -1.83 10.38
C ALA A 32 -3.94 -2.98 9.80
N SER A 33 -3.51 -3.52 8.66
CA SER A 33 -4.16 -4.58 7.90
C SER A 33 -3.72 -5.99 8.32
N LYS A 34 -2.73 -6.13 9.22
CA LYS A 34 -2.14 -7.43 9.59
C LYS A 34 -3.12 -8.30 10.39
N GLU A 35 -3.86 -7.66 11.30
CA GLU A 35 -4.76 -8.36 12.21
C GLU A 35 -6.04 -8.76 11.48
N VAL A 36 -6.36 -10.04 11.52
CA VAL A 36 -7.54 -10.64 10.88
C VAL A 36 -8.34 -11.33 11.99
N SER A 37 -9.66 -11.19 11.99
CA SER A 37 -10.52 -11.76 13.03
C SER A 37 -10.34 -13.28 13.11
N ARG A 38 -10.49 -13.89 14.31
CA ARG A 38 -10.27 -15.34 14.51
C ARG A 38 -10.99 -16.21 13.46
N ARG A 39 -12.24 -15.84 13.12
CA ARG A 39 -13.06 -16.58 12.15
C ARG A 39 -12.49 -16.53 10.72
N LEU A 40 -11.93 -15.40 10.31
CA LEU A 40 -11.30 -15.23 9.00
C LEU A 40 -9.87 -15.79 8.99
N ASN A 41 -9.16 -15.76 10.13
CA ASN A 41 -7.84 -16.34 10.25
C ASN A 41 -7.85 -17.87 10.10
N ILE A 42 -8.93 -18.53 10.56
CA ILE A 42 -9.14 -19.97 10.30
C ILE A 42 -9.17 -20.22 8.79
N VAL A 43 -9.96 -19.45 8.03
CA VAL A 43 -10.05 -19.56 6.56
C VAL A 43 -8.68 -19.35 5.92
N LEU A 44 -7.97 -18.27 6.30
CA LEU A 44 -6.64 -17.99 5.77
C LEU A 44 -5.65 -19.13 6.04
N THR A 45 -5.63 -19.66 7.26
CA THR A 45 -4.71 -20.72 7.67
C THR A 45 -5.01 -22.03 6.94
N THR A 46 -6.29 -22.39 6.80
CA THR A 46 -6.73 -23.56 6.02
C THR A 46 -6.28 -23.43 4.56
N VAL A 47 -6.55 -22.29 3.93
CA VAL A 47 -6.14 -22.03 2.54
C VAL A 47 -4.62 -22.13 2.37
N VAL A 48 -3.84 -21.52 3.26
CA VAL A 48 -2.37 -21.60 3.23
C VAL A 48 -1.89 -23.04 3.37
N THR A 49 -2.52 -23.82 4.25
CA THR A 49 -2.19 -25.23 4.48
C THR A 49 -2.43 -26.06 3.22
N VAL A 50 -3.59 -25.90 2.59
CA VAL A 50 -3.96 -26.59 1.35
C VAL A 50 -3.04 -26.22 0.20
N VAL A 51 -2.78 -24.93 -0.01
CA VAL A 51 -1.90 -24.50 -1.10
C VAL A 51 -0.48 -25.00 -0.89
N ASN A 52 0.03 -24.97 0.35
CA ASN A 52 1.34 -25.54 0.65
C ASN A 52 1.37 -27.05 0.39
N TYR A 53 0.32 -27.80 0.74
CA TYR A 53 0.23 -29.23 0.46
C TYR A 53 0.34 -29.53 -1.05
N ILE A 54 -0.37 -28.78 -1.88
CA ILE A 54 -0.36 -28.95 -3.34
C ILE A 54 0.98 -28.50 -3.95
N LYS A 55 1.53 -27.38 -3.47
CA LYS A 55 2.70 -26.74 -4.08
C LYS A 55 4.06 -27.28 -3.60
N MET A 56 4.16 -27.84 -2.41
CA MET A 56 5.44 -28.32 -1.86
C MET A 56 5.95 -29.59 -2.56
N ARG A 57 5.08 -30.35 -3.23
CA ARG A 57 5.48 -31.55 -3.97
C ARG A 57 5.31 -31.33 -5.49
N PRO A 58 6.37 -31.44 -6.30
CA PRO A 58 6.29 -31.24 -7.75
C PRO A 58 5.29 -32.15 -8.45
N LEU A 59 5.13 -33.39 -7.99
CA LEU A 59 4.13 -34.30 -8.53
C LEU A 59 2.70 -33.79 -8.30
N LYS A 60 2.38 -33.37 -7.07
CA LYS A 60 1.05 -32.83 -6.73
C LYS A 60 0.71 -31.58 -7.52
N SER A 61 1.68 -30.68 -7.67
CA SER A 61 1.51 -29.49 -8.52
C SER A 61 1.21 -29.85 -9.98
N ARG A 62 1.86 -30.88 -10.53
CA ARG A 62 1.61 -31.33 -11.91
C ARG A 62 0.22 -31.97 -12.05
N ILE A 63 -0.17 -32.83 -11.10
CA ILE A 63 -1.49 -33.47 -11.09
C ILE A 63 -2.59 -32.41 -10.97
N PHE A 64 -2.46 -31.50 -10.00
CA PHE A 64 -3.41 -30.39 -9.84
C PHE A 64 -3.49 -29.53 -11.10
N SER A 65 -2.36 -29.27 -11.76
CA SER A 65 -2.34 -28.50 -13.02
C SER A 65 -3.05 -29.22 -14.17
N ALA A 66 -2.95 -30.55 -14.24
CA ALA A 66 -3.69 -31.35 -15.21
C ALA A 66 -5.19 -31.32 -14.90
N LEU A 67 -5.58 -31.55 -13.64
CA LEU A 67 -6.96 -31.46 -13.19
C LEU A 67 -7.60 -30.11 -13.54
N CYS A 68 -6.90 -28.99 -13.26
CA CYS A 68 -7.39 -27.66 -13.61
C CYS A 68 -7.67 -27.51 -15.12
N LYS A 69 -6.81 -28.08 -15.98
CA LYS A 69 -7.01 -28.02 -17.43
C LYS A 69 -8.19 -28.86 -17.87
N ASP A 70 -8.33 -30.05 -17.29
CA ASP A 70 -9.43 -30.97 -17.61
C ASP A 70 -10.79 -30.40 -17.16
N MET A 71 -10.81 -29.65 -16.07
CA MET A 71 -11.99 -28.93 -15.57
C MET A 71 -12.26 -27.59 -16.31
N GLY A 72 -11.40 -27.20 -17.25
CA GLY A 72 -11.56 -25.97 -18.04
C GLY A 72 -11.25 -24.68 -17.27
N ALA A 73 -10.47 -24.76 -16.19
CA ALA A 73 -10.10 -23.60 -15.39
C ALA A 73 -9.23 -22.60 -16.16
N VAL A 74 -9.46 -21.30 -15.94
CA VAL A 74 -8.66 -20.21 -16.53
C VAL A 74 -7.20 -20.27 -16.06
N HIS A 75 -6.98 -20.78 -14.85
CA HIS A 75 -5.65 -20.91 -14.26
C HIS A 75 -5.34 -22.36 -13.94
N SER A 76 -4.11 -22.77 -14.18
CA SER A 76 -3.66 -24.14 -13.90
C SER A 76 -2.64 -24.24 -12.77
N ALA A 77 -2.47 -23.16 -11.99
CA ALA A 77 -1.49 -23.09 -10.92
C ALA A 77 -1.90 -22.11 -9.82
N LEU A 78 -1.71 -22.57 -8.57
CA LEU A 78 -1.84 -21.76 -7.36
C LEU A 78 -0.60 -20.88 -7.15
N LEU A 79 -0.77 -19.78 -6.42
CA LEU A 79 0.33 -18.90 -6.01
C LEU A 79 0.86 -19.33 -4.64
N PHE A 80 2.15 -19.11 -4.36
CA PHE A 80 2.67 -19.31 -3.00
C PHE A 80 2.22 -18.17 -2.09
N TYR A 81 1.83 -18.51 -0.86
CA TYR A 81 1.62 -17.53 0.18
C TYR A 81 2.97 -17.01 0.71
N CYS A 82 3.14 -15.70 0.76
CA CYS A 82 4.31 -15.07 1.37
C CYS A 82 3.85 -14.00 2.37
N GLU A 83 4.05 -14.26 3.66
CA GLU A 83 3.63 -13.30 4.70
C GLU A 83 4.37 -11.96 4.59
N ALA A 84 5.65 -12.00 4.20
CA ALA A 84 6.50 -10.81 4.07
C ALA A 84 6.11 -9.90 2.89
N ARG A 85 5.43 -10.44 1.87
CA ARG A 85 4.95 -9.67 0.71
C ARG A 85 3.46 -9.51 0.81
N TRP A 86 3.02 -8.61 1.68
CA TRP A 86 1.61 -8.49 2.02
C TRP A 86 0.71 -8.22 0.78
N LEU A 87 1.20 -7.49 -0.24
CA LEU A 87 0.51 -7.27 -1.54
C LEU A 87 0.26 -8.55 -2.34
N SER A 88 0.97 -9.63 -2.04
CA SER A 88 0.73 -10.93 -2.66
C SER A 88 -0.48 -11.67 -2.07
N ARG A 89 -1.01 -11.23 -0.92
CA ARG A 89 -2.13 -11.89 -0.25
C ARG A 89 -3.42 -11.83 -1.06
N GLU A 90 -3.71 -10.69 -1.67
CA GLU A 90 -4.88 -10.50 -2.53
C GLU A 90 -4.84 -11.47 -3.72
N LYS A 91 -3.81 -11.39 -4.58
CA LYS A 91 -3.65 -12.30 -5.72
C LYS A 91 -3.67 -13.77 -5.32
N PHE A 92 -3.06 -14.11 -4.19
CA PHE A 92 -3.08 -15.46 -3.64
C PHE A 92 -4.49 -15.93 -3.32
N LEU A 93 -5.26 -15.14 -2.57
CA LEU A 93 -6.64 -15.47 -2.20
C LEU A 93 -7.56 -15.49 -3.43
N GLN A 94 -7.42 -14.53 -4.34
CA GLN A 94 -8.15 -14.48 -5.60
C GLN A 94 -7.94 -15.78 -6.39
N ARG A 95 -6.69 -16.21 -6.55
CA ARG A 95 -6.37 -17.46 -7.27
C ARG A 95 -6.96 -18.70 -6.60
N VAL A 96 -6.96 -18.75 -5.28
CA VAL A 96 -7.57 -19.86 -4.52
C VAL A 96 -9.08 -19.86 -4.72
N TYR A 97 -9.71 -18.69 -4.66
CA TYR A 97 -11.15 -18.56 -4.83
C TYR A 97 -11.60 -18.95 -6.24
N GLU A 98 -10.84 -18.55 -7.27
CA GLU A 98 -11.07 -18.95 -8.66
C GLU A 98 -10.96 -20.46 -8.86
N LEU A 99 -9.99 -21.10 -8.20
CA LEU A 99 -9.71 -22.54 -8.33
C LEU A 99 -10.37 -23.39 -7.23
N ARG A 100 -11.35 -22.85 -6.51
CA ARG A 100 -11.92 -23.49 -5.31
C ARG A 100 -12.55 -24.85 -5.59
N GLU A 101 -13.14 -25.03 -6.77
CA GLU A 101 -13.79 -26.28 -7.18
C GLU A 101 -12.75 -27.35 -7.52
N GLU A 102 -11.70 -26.98 -8.27
CA GLU A 102 -10.56 -27.83 -8.59
C GLU A 102 -9.81 -28.24 -7.31
N ILE A 103 -9.64 -27.30 -6.37
CA ILE A 103 -9.05 -27.58 -5.07
C ILE A 103 -9.91 -28.60 -4.31
N ALA A 104 -11.23 -28.43 -4.29
CA ALA A 104 -12.12 -29.36 -3.59
C ALA A 104 -12.01 -30.78 -4.17
N VAL A 105 -12.12 -30.93 -5.50
CA VAL A 105 -12.00 -32.23 -6.18
C VAL A 105 -10.63 -32.87 -5.92
N PHE A 106 -9.55 -32.11 -6.05
CA PHE A 106 -8.20 -32.61 -5.80
C PHE A 106 -8.04 -33.14 -4.35
N LEU A 107 -8.61 -32.43 -3.37
CA LEU A 107 -8.54 -32.82 -1.97
C LEU A 107 -9.42 -34.05 -1.67
N GLU A 108 -10.56 -34.20 -2.33
CA GLU A 108 -11.43 -35.38 -2.24
C GLU A 108 -10.71 -36.63 -2.73
N GLU A 109 -10.05 -36.57 -3.89
CA GLU A 109 -9.24 -37.67 -4.43
C GLU A 109 -8.07 -38.05 -3.50
N GLU A 110 -7.53 -37.06 -2.81
CA GLU A 110 -6.44 -37.22 -1.84
C GLU A 110 -6.93 -37.59 -0.43
N ASN A 111 -8.24 -37.81 -0.24
CA ASN A 111 -8.89 -38.13 1.03
C ASN A 111 -8.55 -37.12 2.16
N ARG A 112 -8.56 -35.83 1.83
CA ARG A 112 -8.25 -34.74 2.74
C ARG A 112 -9.51 -34.12 3.32
N GLN A 113 -9.58 -34.01 4.65
CA GLN A 113 -10.73 -33.40 5.34
C GLN A 113 -10.94 -31.94 4.94
N GLU A 114 -9.88 -31.24 4.54
CA GLU A 114 -9.99 -29.85 4.09
C GLU A 114 -10.87 -29.69 2.84
N ALA A 115 -11.14 -30.76 2.09
CA ALA A 115 -12.12 -30.73 0.99
C ALA A 115 -13.49 -30.23 1.45
N GLU A 116 -13.95 -30.66 2.62
CA GLU A 116 -15.25 -30.27 3.18
C GLU A 116 -15.35 -28.74 3.36
N ASN A 117 -14.23 -28.07 3.66
CA ASN A 117 -14.21 -26.62 3.78
C ASN A 117 -14.53 -25.93 2.44
N PHE A 118 -14.03 -26.45 1.32
CA PHE A 118 -14.32 -25.85 0.00
C PHE A 118 -15.73 -26.18 -0.51
N ARG A 119 -16.41 -27.17 0.10
CA ARG A 119 -17.83 -27.47 -0.13
C ARG A 119 -18.76 -26.73 0.83
N ASP A 120 -18.25 -26.28 1.98
CA ASP A 120 -19.02 -25.51 2.97
C ASP A 120 -19.30 -24.08 2.50
N SER A 121 -20.58 -23.76 2.29
CA SER A 121 -21.02 -22.42 1.91
C SER A 121 -20.52 -21.32 2.86
N LEU A 122 -20.43 -21.59 4.17
CA LEU A 122 -20.00 -20.60 5.15
C LEU A 122 -18.51 -20.26 5.00
N PHE A 123 -17.67 -21.26 4.75
CA PHE A 123 -16.25 -21.10 4.46
C PHE A 123 -16.03 -20.35 3.14
N VAL A 124 -16.72 -20.75 2.06
CA VAL A 124 -16.56 -20.12 0.73
C VAL A 124 -17.02 -18.65 0.75
N MET A 125 -18.10 -18.33 1.46
CA MET A 125 -18.52 -16.94 1.65
C MET A 125 -17.46 -16.11 2.40
N LYS A 126 -16.88 -16.63 3.49
CA LYS A 126 -15.78 -15.91 4.18
C LYS A 126 -14.56 -15.73 3.28
N LEU A 127 -14.21 -16.73 2.49
CA LEU A 127 -13.12 -16.65 1.51
C LEU A 127 -13.40 -15.56 0.46
N SER A 128 -14.60 -15.52 -0.11
CA SER A 128 -14.99 -14.50 -1.09
C SER A 128 -14.92 -13.07 -0.53
N TYR A 129 -15.37 -12.87 0.72
CA TYR A 129 -15.19 -11.58 1.41
C TYR A 129 -13.71 -11.23 1.59
N MET A 130 -12.87 -12.20 1.98
CA MET A 130 -11.43 -11.98 2.12
C MET A 130 -10.82 -11.52 0.80
N VAL A 131 -11.17 -12.15 -0.31
CA VAL A 131 -10.76 -11.70 -1.65
C VAL A 131 -11.12 -10.22 -1.86
N ASP A 132 -12.37 -9.84 -1.64
CA ASP A 132 -12.83 -8.47 -1.87
C ASP A 132 -12.13 -7.44 -0.95
N ILE A 133 -12.01 -7.71 0.36
CA ILE A 133 -11.40 -6.75 1.29
C ILE A 133 -9.89 -6.62 1.07
N PHE A 134 -9.20 -7.71 0.73
CA PHE A 134 -7.77 -7.65 0.40
C PHE A 134 -7.52 -6.93 -0.93
N ASP A 135 -8.45 -7.00 -1.90
CA ASP A 135 -8.45 -6.12 -3.08
C ASP A 135 -8.56 -4.64 -2.69
N LYS A 136 -9.48 -4.27 -1.80
CA LYS A 136 -9.59 -2.86 -1.35
C LYS A 136 -8.32 -2.37 -0.65
N LEU A 137 -7.71 -3.21 0.18
CA LEU A 137 -6.46 -2.91 0.86
C LEU A 137 -5.29 -2.75 -0.14
N ASN A 138 -5.19 -3.68 -1.10
CA ASN A 138 -4.17 -3.62 -2.15
C ASN A 138 -4.31 -2.34 -2.99
N ASN A 139 -5.54 -1.95 -3.35
CA ASN A 139 -5.82 -0.70 -4.06
C ASN A 139 -5.38 0.54 -3.27
N LEU A 140 -5.64 0.59 -1.95
CA LEU A 140 -5.11 1.67 -1.11
C LEU A 140 -3.58 1.72 -1.18
N ASN A 141 -2.93 0.57 -1.08
CA ASN A 141 -1.48 0.51 -1.07
C ASN A 141 -0.85 0.98 -2.38
N LEU A 142 -1.41 0.55 -3.51
CA LEU A 142 -1.02 1.06 -4.83
C LEU A 142 -1.19 2.58 -4.91
N GLN A 143 -2.26 3.13 -4.32
CA GLN A 143 -2.43 4.59 -4.22
C GLN A 143 -1.38 5.25 -3.31
N LEU A 144 -0.90 4.59 -2.26
CA LEU A 144 0.17 5.12 -1.41
C LEU A 144 1.55 5.07 -2.07
N GLN A 145 1.73 4.22 -3.08
CA GLN A 145 2.97 4.13 -3.85
C GLN A 145 3.08 5.24 -4.90
N GLY A 146 4.33 5.58 -5.25
CA GLY A 146 4.63 6.53 -6.33
C GLY A 146 5.76 7.50 -5.97
N ALA A 147 6.48 7.96 -6.99
CA ALA A 147 7.65 8.84 -6.83
C ALA A 147 7.29 10.22 -6.28
N ASN A 148 6.09 10.72 -6.58
CA ASN A 148 5.63 12.07 -6.20
C ASN A 148 4.59 12.04 -5.07
N THR A 149 4.66 11.05 -4.18
CA THR A 149 3.72 10.95 -3.05
C THR A 149 4.34 11.50 -1.78
N HIS A 150 3.66 12.44 -1.13
CA HIS A 150 4.11 13.03 0.14
C HIS A 150 3.13 12.79 1.29
N ILE A 151 3.52 13.19 2.51
CA ILE A 151 2.77 12.86 3.74
C ILE A 151 1.33 13.34 3.69
N LEU A 152 1.08 14.53 3.12
CA LEU A 152 -0.27 15.08 2.99
C LEU A 152 -1.14 14.24 2.06
N ASP A 153 -0.67 13.83 0.87
CA ASP A 153 -1.44 12.96 -0.03
C ASP A 153 -1.75 11.61 0.60
N THR A 154 -0.76 11.00 1.27
CA THR A 154 -0.95 9.71 1.94
C THR A 154 -1.99 9.82 3.04
N SER A 155 -1.99 10.91 3.80
CA SER A 155 -3.00 11.17 4.83
C SER A 155 -4.41 11.26 4.23
N ASP A 156 -4.57 11.94 3.10
CA ASP A 156 -5.88 12.07 2.45
C ASP A 156 -6.39 10.74 1.91
N LYS A 157 -5.51 9.95 1.29
CA LYS A 157 -5.83 8.59 0.81
C LYS A 157 -6.26 7.68 1.95
N VAL A 158 -5.57 7.74 3.09
CA VAL A 158 -5.90 6.98 4.30
C VAL A 158 -7.21 7.45 4.91
N SER A 159 -7.42 8.76 5.05
CA SER A 159 -8.66 9.34 5.57
C SER A 159 -9.86 8.93 4.69
N ALA A 160 -9.71 8.99 3.37
CA ALA A 160 -10.71 8.52 2.42
C ALA A 160 -10.99 7.02 2.59
N PHE A 161 -9.96 6.19 2.80
CA PHE A 161 -10.15 4.76 3.06
C PHE A 161 -10.91 4.48 4.36
N CYS A 162 -10.58 5.19 5.45
CA CYS A 162 -11.33 5.11 6.71
C CYS A 162 -12.82 5.44 6.52
N ARG A 163 -13.13 6.50 5.75
CA ARG A 163 -14.52 6.86 5.41
C ARG A 163 -15.21 5.79 4.55
N LYS A 164 -14.48 5.11 3.68
CA LYS A 164 -14.98 3.97 2.90
C LYS A 164 -15.30 2.76 3.80
N LEU A 165 -14.46 2.44 4.78
CA LEU A 165 -14.75 1.40 5.78
C LEU A 165 -16.07 1.68 6.50
N GLU A 166 -16.28 2.93 6.95
CA GLU A 166 -17.52 3.37 7.61
C GLU A 166 -18.74 3.29 6.67
N LEU A 167 -18.57 3.64 5.39
CA LEU A 167 -19.61 3.44 4.37
C LEU A 167 -19.95 1.95 4.19
N TRP A 168 -18.96 1.08 4.07
CA TRP A 168 -19.19 -0.36 3.88
C TRP A 168 -19.87 -1.00 5.08
N SER A 169 -19.50 -0.59 6.31
CA SER A 169 -20.21 -1.00 7.52
C SER A 169 -21.68 -0.55 7.53
N ARG A 170 -22.00 0.66 7.05
CA ARG A 170 -23.40 1.11 6.94
C ARG A 170 -24.17 0.34 5.88
N ASN A 171 -23.58 0.12 4.71
CA ASN A 171 -24.25 -0.58 3.62
C ASN A 171 -24.51 -2.05 3.97
N LEU A 172 -23.61 -2.69 4.70
CA LEU A 172 -23.79 -4.07 5.18
C LEU A 172 -25.01 -4.20 6.10
N LYS A 173 -25.28 -3.21 6.96
CA LYS A 173 -26.48 -3.16 7.81
C LYS A 173 -27.78 -3.05 7.02
N SER A 174 -27.72 -2.45 5.83
CA SER A 174 -28.84 -2.41 4.87
C SER A 174 -28.82 -3.59 3.88
N GLU A 175 -28.04 -4.63 4.17
CA GLU A 175 -27.87 -5.84 3.33
C GLU A 175 -27.40 -5.54 1.89
N ASN A 176 -26.78 -4.39 1.67
CA ASN A 176 -26.22 -4.01 0.38
C ASN A 176 -24.75 -4.43 0.31
N LEU A 177 -24.46 -5.41 -0.55
CA LEU A 177 -23.13 -6.00 -0.75
C LEU A 177 -22.43 -5.57 -2.04
N THR A 178 -22.91 -4.52 -2.71
CA THR A 178 -22.36 -4.08 -4.00
C THR A 178 -20.85 -3.77 -3.99
N MET A 179 -20.28 -3.44 -2.84
CA MET A 179 -18.83 -3.21 -2.68
C MET A 179 -17.99 -4.49 -2.61
N PHE A 180 -18.62 -5.63 -2.30
CA PHE A 180 -18.02 -6.95 -2.14
C PHE A 180 -18.61 -7.88 -3.21
N ALA A 181 -18.13 -7.72 -4.45
CA ALA A 181 -18.70 -8.37 -5.62
C ALA A 181 -18.60 -9.90 -5.54
N ASN A 182 -17.43 -10.43 -5.15
CA ASN A 182 -17.26 -11.87 -5.02
C ASN A 182 -18.20 -12.44 -3.95
N LEU A 183 -18.34 -11.78 -2.81
CA LEU A 183 -19.29 -12.19 -1.77
C LEU A 183 -20.74 -12.16 -2.24
N ASN A 184 -21.14 -11.07 -2.91
CA ASN A 184 -22.50 -10.91 -3.41
C ASN A 184 -22.86 -12.03 -4.41
N ASP A 185 -21.94 -12.34 -5.33
CA ASP A 185 -22.13 -13.40 -6.31
C ASP A 185 -22.08 -14.80 -5.66
N CYS A 186 -21.23 -14.98 -4.65
CA CYS A 186 -21.17 -16.21 -3.86
C CYS A 186 -22.51 -16.51 -3.18
N ILE A 187 -23.10 -15.54 -2.48
CA ILE A 187 -24.38 -15.73 -1.76
C ILE A 187 -25.49 -16.16 -2.74
N LYS A 188 -25.56 -15.52 -3.91
CA LYS A 188 -26.55 -15.85 -4.95
C LYS A 188 -26.31 -17.25 -5.53
N THR A 189 -25.06 -17.59 -5.82
CA THR A 189 -24.69 -18.85 -6.48
C THR A 189 -24.97 -20.05 -5.59
N TYR A 190 -24.58 -19.99 -4.32
CA TYR A 190 -24.74 -21.10 -3.38
C TYR A 190 -26.15 -21.18 -2.75
N LYS A 191 -27.06 -20.24 -3.06
CA LYS A 191 -28.37 -20.10 -2.39
C LYS A 191 -28.23 -20.25 -0.87
N ALA A 192 -27.25 -19.54 -0.32
CA ALA A 192 -26.78 -19.78 1.04
C ALA A 192 -27.92 -19.61 2.06
N GLU A 193 -27.95 -20.48 3.06
CA GLU A 193 -28.94 -20.41 4.12
C GLU A 193 -28.86 -19.07 4.87
N GLU A 194 -30.02 -18.51 5.21
CA GLU A 194 -30.12 -17.21 5.86
C GLU A 194 -29.28 -17.13 7.16
N GLN A 195 -29.20 -18.24 7.90
CA GLN A 195 -28.37 -18.34 9.10
C GLN A 195 -26.87 -18.19 8.81
N HIS A 196 -26.38 -18.77 7.72
CA HIS A 196 -24.97 -18.65 7.34
C HIS A 196 -24.66 -17.22 6.90
N VAL A 197 -25.56 -16.59 6.13
CA VAL A 197 -25.43 -15.19 5.70
C VAL A 197 -25.31 -14.28 6.92
N LYS A 198 -26.18 -14.43 7.93
CA LYS A 198 -26.11 -13.67 9.19
C LYS A 198 -24.77 -13.84 9.92
N VAL A 199 -24.26 -15.07 10.01
CA VAL A 199 -22.94 -15.34 10.63
C VAL A 199 -21.81 -14.67 9.88
N VAL A 200 -21.86 -14.66 8.54
CA VAL A 200 -20.88 -13.97 7.70
C VAL A 200 -20.96 -12.46 7.92
N PHE A 201 -22.15 -11.88 7.94
CA PHE A 201 -22.34 -10.44 8.11
C PHE A 201 -21.76 -9.97 9.45
N VAL A 202 -22.07 -10.64 10.56
CA VAL A 202 -21.46 -10.35 11.87
C VAL A 202 -19.93 -10.49 11.82
N THR A 203 -19.41 -11.45 11.06
CA THR A 203 -17.96 -11.63 10.90
C THR A 203 -17.32 -10.46 10.14
N ILE A 204 -18.00 -9.96 9.10
CA ILE A 204 -17.57 -8.82 8.29
C ILE A 204 -17.64 -7.53 9.11
N GLU A 205 -18.76 -7.26 9.80
CA GLU A 205 -18.92 -6.08 10.64
C GLU A 205 -17.80 -5.95 11.68
N ASN A 206 -17.51 -7.05 12.39
CA ASN A 206 -16.43 -7.10 13.36
C ASN A 206 -15.06 -6.84 12.71
N HIS A 207 -14.82 -7.39 11.51
CA HIS A 207 -13.57 -7.19 10.79
C HIS A 207 -13.41 -5.73 10.33
N LEU A 208 -14.45 -5.12 9.75
CA LEU A 208 -14.42 -3.73 9.31
C LEU A 208 -14.24 -2.76 10.47
N ALA A 209 -14.91 -3.00 11.61
CA ALA A 209 -14.74 -2.20 12.81
C ALA A 209 -13.30 -2.29 13.36
N MET A 210 -12.71 -3.50 13.35
CA MET A 210 -11.32 -3.71 13.75
C MET A 210 -10.35 -3.01 12.81
N LEU A 211 -10.53 -3.13 11.49
CA LEU A 211 -9.73 -2.40 10.49
C LEU A 211 -9.83 -0.89 10.73
N ALA A 212 -11.04 -0.33 10.87
CA ALA A 212 -11.22 1.09 11.10
C ALA A 212 -10.48 1.57 12.38
N LYS A 213 -10.55 0.78 13.46
CA LYS A 213 -9.81 1.05 14.70
C LYS A 213 -8.29 0.98 14.48
N ASN A 214 -7.81 -0.02 13.77
CA ASN A 214 -6.38 -0.21 13.52
C ASN A 214 -5.82 0.86 12.58
N PHE A 215 -6.55 1.27 11.54
CA PHE A 215 -6.18 2.39 10.68
C PHE A 215 -6.10 3.71 11.49
N LYS A 216 -7.08 3.97 12.36
CA LYS A 216 -7.03 5.12 13.28
C LYS A 216 -5.79 5.06 14.19
N LYS A 217 -5.53 3.91 14.81
CA LYS A 217 -4.37 3.71 15.70
C LYS A 217 -3.03 3.83 14.97
N TYR A 218 -2.86 3.17 13.84
CA TYR A 218 -1.56 3.06 13.19
C TYR A 218 -1.29 4.20 12.25
N LEU A 219 -2.28 4.88 11.66
CA LEU A 219 -2.04 5.93 10.66
C LEU A 219 -2.53 7.32 11.07
N LEU A 220 -3.50 7.41 11.98
CA LEU A 220 -4.07 8.69 12.44
C LEU A 220 -3.68 9.05 13.89
N ALA A 221 -2.90 8.21 14.59
CA ALA A 221 -2.40 8.54 15.92
C ALA A 221 -1.48 9.78 15.93
N ASP A 222 -0.86 10.10 14.79
CA ASP A 222 -0.07 11.32 14.59
C ASP A 222 -0.89 12.46 13.96
N ASP A 223 -2.23 12.44 14.07
CA ASP A 223 -3.11 13.48 13.51
C ASP A 223 -2.72 14.88 13.98
N LYS A 224 -2.05 15.03 15.12
CA LYS A 224 -1.49 16.31 15.58
C LYS A 224 -0.41 16.85 14.63
N LEU A 225 0.47 15.99 14.12
CA LEU A 225 1.53 16.38 13.18
C LEU A 225 0.93 16.77 11.83
N ILE A 226 -0.01 15.98 11.31
CA ILE A 226 -0.67 16.31 10.05
C ILE A 226 -1.55 17.57 10.22
N SER A 227 -2.19 17.74 11.38
CA SER A 227 -2.96 18.94 11.70
C SER A 227 -2.11 20.20 11.75
N SER A 228 -0.87 20.12 12.24
CA SER A 228 0.05 21.27 12.22
C SER A 228 0.54 21.62 10.81
N TYR A 229 0.26 20.78 9.80
CA TYR A 229 0.58 21.02 8.40
C TYR A 229 -0.60 21.56 7.57
N LYS A 230 -1.76 21.84 8.20
CA LYS A 230 -2.95 22.38 7.51
C LYS A 230 -2.67 23.68 6.75
N TRP A 231 -1.82 24.54 7.30
CA TRP A 231 -1.40 25.80 6.66
C TRP A 231 -0.67 25.59 5.32
N VAL A 232 0.00 24.45 5.12
CA VAL A 232 0.62 24.16 3.82
C VAL A 232 -0.47 23.89 2.78
N ARG A 233 -1.54 23.18 3.18
CA ARG A 233 -2.66 22.84 2.29
C ARG A 233 -3.55 24.02 2.01
N ASP A 234 -3.76 24.89 2.99
CA ASP A 234 -4.58 26.08 2.88
C ASP A 234 -4.01 27.18 3.79
N PRO A 235 -3.04 27.95 3.29
CA PRO A 235 -2.39 29.01 4.07
C PRO A 235 -3.34 30.18 4.35
N PHE A 236 -4.45 30.32 3.61
CA PHE A 236 -5.36 31.45 3.77
C PHE A 236 -6.42 31.23 4.86
N GLN A 237 -6.55 29.99 5.36
CA GLN A 237 -7.49 29.62 6.43
C GLN A 237 -6.78 29.09 7.68
N ASN A 238 -5.46 28.88 7.63
CA ASN A 238 -4.72 28.25 8.72
C ASN A 238 -3.35 28.92 8.90
N THR A 239 -2.98 29.19 10.15
CA THR A 239 -1.68 29.78 10.50
C THR A 239 -0.70 28.70 10.96
N PRO A 240 0.57 28.74 10.52
CA PRO A 240 1.60 27.86 11.04
C PRO A 240 1.82 28.06 12.55
N GLU A 241 2.11 26.98 13.27
CA GLU A 241 2.53 27.09 14.66
C GLU A 241 4.02 27.50 14.78
N LYS A 242 4.36 28.19 15.88
CA LYS A 242 5.74 28.53 16.28
C LYS A 242 6.51 29.31 15.20
N LEU A 243 5.93 30.43 14.81
CA LEU A 243 6.60 31.42 13.97
C LEU A 243 7.31 32.45 14.88
N SER A 244 8.42 33.02 14.42
CA SER A 244 8.93 34.27 14.99
C SER A 244 8.02 35.44 14.59
N ILE A 245 8.14 36.59 15.27
CA ILE A 245 7.37 37.80 14.92
C ILE A 245 7.60 38.18 13.44
N GLU A 246 8.85 38.13 12.99
CA GLU A 246 9.22 38.42 11.59
C GLU A 246 8.58 37.42 10.60
N GLU A 247 8.53 36.13 10.95
CA GLU A 247 7.85 35.11 10.14
C GLU A 247 6.32 35.30 10.14
N GLU A 248 5.73 35.74 11.26
CA GLU A 248 4.30 36.05 11.37
C GLU A 248 3.91 37.26 10.51
N GLU A 249 4.67 38.35 10.57
CA GLU A 249 4.48 39.53 9.71
C GLU A 249 4.56 39.15 8.23
N THR A 250 5.59 38.38 7.86
CA THR A 250 5.75 37.85 6.49
C THR A 250 4.57 36.98 6.07
N PHE A 251 4.03 36.18 6.99
CA PHE A 251 2.86 35.32 6.72
C PHE A 251 1.56 36.13 6.58
N ILE A 252 1.41 37.22 7.34
CA ILE A 252 0.29 38.15 7.21
C ILE A 252 0.32 38.81 5.84
N ASP A 253 1.46 39.35 5.41
CA ASP A 253 1.61 39.96 4.09
C ASP A 253 1.35 38.95 2.96
N PHE A 254 1.86 37.73 3.10
CA PHE A 254 1.64 36.64 2.17
C PHE A 254 0.16 36.29 2.00
N THR A 255 -0.58 36.17 3.10
CA THR A 255 -2.01 35.79 3.09
C THR A 255 -2.94 36.94 2.73
N ALA A 256 -2.52 38.19 2.95
CA ALA A 256 -3.24 39.40 2.51
C ALA A 256 -3.11 39.66 1.00
N SER A 257 -2.07 39.11 0.34
CA SER A 257 -1.86 39.27 -1.11
C SER A 257 -2.94 38.58 -1.95
N GLY A 258 -3.72 39.39 -2.67
CA GLY A 258 -4.74 38.91 -3.60
C GLY A 258 -4.17 38.11 -4.78
N GLU A 259 -2.95 38.42 -5.21
CA GLU A 259 -2.26 37.69 -6.29
C GLU A 259 -1.83 36.29 -5.81
N THR A 260 -1.24 36.18 -4.62
CA THR A 260 -0.89 34.89 -4.01
C THR A 260 -2.13 34.00 -3.89
N LYS A 261 -3.25 34.57 -3.42
CA LYS A 261 -4.53 33.86 -3.32
C LYS A 261 -5.06 33.38 -4.66
N ARG A 262 -4.96 34.20 -5.71
CA ARG A 262 -5.36 33.82 -7.07
C ARG A 262 -4.48 32.68 -7.60
N GLN A 263 -3.17 32.75 -7.41
CA GLN A 263 -2.25 31.69 -7.86
C GLN A 263 -2.52 30.36 -7.15
N PHE A 264 -2.83 30.39 -5.85
CA PHE A 264 -3.19 29.21 -5.09
C PHE A 264 -4.40 28.47 -5.67
N SER A 265 -5.42 29.19 -6.12
CA SER A 265 -6.61 28.57 -6.73
C SER A 265 -6.37 27.94 -8.10
N ASN A 266 -5.29 28.32 -8.80
CA ASN A 266 -5.03 27.93 -10.18
C ASN A 266 -3.90 26.91 -10.36
N LYS A 267 -3.19 26.54 -9.29
CA LYS A 267 -2.01 25.67 -9.33
C LYS A 267 -2.20 24.46 -8.42
N SER A 268 -1.49 23.37 -8.72
CA SER A 268 -1.35 22.29 -7.72
C SER A 268 -0.57 22.78 -6.50
N LEU A 269 -0.65 22.04 -5.39
CA LEU A 269 0.03 22.40 -4.15
C LEU A 269 1.53 22.62 -4.35
N PHE A 270 2.18 21.72 -5.10
CA PHE A 270 3.62 21.80 -5.34
C PHE A 270 3.98 22.99 -6.24
N GLU A 271 3.28 23.16 -7.37
CA GLU A 271 3.49 24.28 -8.30
C GLU A 271 3.23 25.64 -7.64
N PHE A 272 2.26 25.69 -6.72
CA PHE A 272 1.97 26.88 -5.93
C PHE A 272 3.18 27.25 -5.06
N TRP A 273 3.62 26.34 -4.20
CA TRP A 273 4.76 26.60 -3.31
C TRP A 273 6.06 26.83 -4.09
N GLU A 274 6.25 26.16 -5.23
CA GLU A 274 7.39 26.38 -6.13
C GLU A 274 7.38 27.77 -6.75
N GLY A 275 6.19 28.28 -7.10
CA GLY A 275 5.99 29.60 -7.70
C GLY A 275 5.89 30.77 -6.72
N VAL A 276 5.98 30.53 -5.42
CA VAL A 276 6.00 31.60 -4.41
C VAL A 276 7.22 32.51 -4.64
N TYR A 277 6.97 33.83 -4.65
CA TYR A 277 7.96 34.88 -4.85
C TYR A 277 9.09 34.83 -3.82
N ASP A 278 10.28 35.28 -4.21
CA ASP A 278 11.49 35.21 -3.39
C ASP A 278 11.39 36.04 -2.08
N GLU A 279 10.54 37.08 -2.08
CA GLU A 279 10.22 37.86 -0.87
C GLU A 279 9.61 36.99 0.25
N PHE A 280 8.92 35.89 -0.10
CA PHE A 280 8.35 34.92 0.84
C PHE A 280 9.16 33.62 0.90
N SER A 281 10.44 33.66 0.51
CA SER A 281 11.32 32.48 0.43
C SER A 281 11.44 31.69 1.74
N ALA A 282 11.42 32.36 2.89
CA ALA A 282 11.44 31.70 4.21
C ALA A 282 10.19 30.81 4.41
N LEU A 283 9.00 31.32 4.09
CA LEU A 283 7.74 30.56 4.15
C LEU A 283 7.73 29.41 3.15
N LYS A 284 8.19 29.66 1.92
CA LYS A 284 8.35 28.65 0.87
C LYS A 284 9.23 27.49 1.35
N ILE A 285 10.40 27.78 1.92
CA ILE A 285 11.30 26.75 2.45
C ILE A 285 10.62 25.97 3.59
N ARG A 286 9.91 26.66 4.49
CA ARG A 286 9.20 26.01 5.60
C ARG A 286 8.09 25.09 5.10
N ALA A 287 7.34 25.51 4.09
CA ALA A 287 6.29 24.72 3.46
C ALA A 287 6.88 23.48 2.79
N PHE A 288 7.95 23.63 2.00
CA PHE A 288 8.60 22.52 1.31
C PHE A 288 9.21 21.47 2.24
N ARG A 289 9.64 21.83 3.45
CA ARG A 289 10.15 20.85 4.44
C ARG A 289 9.12 19.78 4.83
N ILE A 290 7.84 20.02 4.60
CA ILE A 290 6.75 19.10 4.96
C ILE A 290 6.55 17.98 3.93
N PRO A 291 6.42 18.26 2.62
CA PRO A 291 6.29 17.23 1.60
C PRO A 291 7.64 16.64 1.15
N LEU A 292 8.78 17.27 1.46
CA LEU A 292 10.10 16.80 1.03
C LEU A 292 10.51 15.41 1.57
N PRO A 293 10.25 15.04 2.85
CA PRO A 293 10.55 13.70 3.33
C PRO A 293 9.71 12.65 2.61
N PHE A 294 10.33 11.51 2.29
CA PHE A 294 9.62 10.39 1.71
C PHE A 294 8.57 9.85 2.69
N SER A 295 7.30 9.91 2.29
CA SER A 295 6.18 9.36 3.08
C SER A 295 6.13 7.83 3.02
N THR A 296 6.76 7.24 2.01
CA THR A 296 6.82 5.79 1.78
C THR A 296 8.23 5.30 1.47
N SER A 297 8.43 3.99 1.56
CA SER A 297 9.66 3.32 1.16
C SER A 297 9.78 3.11 -0.35
N TYR A 298 8.83 3.61 -1.16
CA TYR A 298 8.75 3.33 -2.60
C TYR A 298 10.06 3.63 -3.35
N LEU A 299 10.63 4.82 -3.16
CA LEU A 299 11.88 5.21 -3.83
C LEU A 299 13.07 4.40 -3.31
N CYS A 300 13.09 4.06 -2.01
CA CYS A 300 14.10 3.17 -1.45
C CYS A 300 14.01 1.77 -2.05
N GLU A 301 12.81 1.18 -2.14
CA GLU A 301 12.55 -0.14 -2.73
C GLU A 301 12.86 -0.18 -4.22
N THR A 302 12.57 0.91 -4.95
CA THR A 302 12.98 1.10 -6.35
C THR A 302 14.50 1.08 -6.49
N GLY A 303 15.20 1.80 -5.60
CA GLY A 303 16.66 1.80 -5.52
C GLY A 303 17.22 0.40 -5.25
N PHE A 304 16.70 -0.31 -4.24
CA PHE A 304 17.13 -1.68 -3.93
C PHE A 304 16.86 -2.67 -5.07
N SER A 305 15.72 -2.55 -5.75
CA SER A 305 15.39 -3.38 -6.92
C SER A 305 16.38 -3.14 -8.06
N THR A 306 16.80 -1.89 -8.25
CA THR A 306 17.84 -1.51 -9.21
C THR A 306 19.22 -2.04 -8.81
N VAL A 307 19.55 -2.01 -7.52
CA VAL A 307 20.78 -2.65 -7.02
C VAL A 307 20.76 -4.15 -7.31
N ALA A 308 19.63 -4.83 -7.08
CA ALA A 308 19.50 -6.26 -7.33
C ALA A 308 19.63 -6.62 -8.82
N SER A 309 19.18 -5.74 -9.73
CA SER A 309 19.36 -5.96 -11.18
C SER A 309 20.80 -5.70 -11.64
N LEU A 310 21.47 -4.69 -11.07
CA LEU A 310 22.86 -4.34 -11.40
C LEU A 310 23.86 -5.35 -10.82
N LYS A 311 23.68 -5.75 -9.55
CA LYS A 311 24.52 -6.73 -8.84
C LYS A 311 23.98 -8.15 -9.00
N THR A 312 24.29 -8.74 -10.14
CA THR A 312 24.07 -10.18 -10.37
C THR A 312 25.14 -11.03 -9.69
N LYS A 313 24.94 -12.36 -9.66
CA LYS A 313 25.94 -13.33 -9.18
C LYS A 313 27.33 -13.12 -9.81
N TYR A 314 27.37 -12.70 -11.06
CA TYR A 314 28.60 -12.47 -11.84
C TYR A 314 29.17 -11.04 -11.70
N ARG A 315 28.43 -10.11 -11.09
CA ARG A 315 28.81 -8.69 -10.93
C ARG A 315 28.71 -8.21 -9.48
N SER A 316 28.82 -9.13 -8.53
CA SER A 316 28.57 -8.87 -7.10
C SER A 316 29.53 -7.83 -6.49
N GLN A 317 30.77 -7.79 -6.96
CA GLN A 317 31.82 -6.88 -6.48
C GLN A 317 31.87 -5.53 -7.23
N LEU A 318 31.04 -5.33 -8.26
CA LEU A 318 31.05 -4.07 -9.01
C LEU A 318 30.69 -2.90 -8.07
N ASN A 319 31.45 -1.81 -8.14
CA ASN A 319 31.01 -0.53 -7.58
C ASN A 319 29.97 0.06 -8.54
N ILE A 320 28.70 -0.04 -8.15
CA ILE A 320 27.55 0.35 -8.97
C ILE A 320 27.08 1.79 -8.71
N GLU A 321 27.83 2.60 -7.96
CA GLU A 321 27.32 3.91 -7.51
C GLU A 321 26.90 4.80 -8.69
N LYS A 322 27.72 4.83 -9.75
CA LYS A 322 27.46 5.66 -10.95
C LYS A 322 26.27 5.10 -11.75
N GLU A 323 26.25 3.79 -11.96
CA GLU A 323 25.20 3.07 -12.68
C GLU A 323 23.86 3.21 -11.96
N LEU A 324 23.86 3.09 -10.64
CA LEU A 324 22.67 3.24 -9.81
C LEU A 324 22.13 4.67 -9.92
N ARG A 325 22.97 5.70 -9.80
CA ARG A 325 22.56 7.10 -9.97
C ARG A 325 21.88 7.35 -11.32
N VAL A 326 22.43 6.80 -12.41
CA VAL A 326 21.82 6.92 -13.75
C VAL A 326 20.51 6.13 -13.81
N SER A 327 20.48 4.91 -13.28
CA SER A 327 19.34 4.00 -13.39
C SER A 327 18.12 4.44 -12.59
N ILE A 328 18.30 5.15 -11.48
CA ILE A 328 17.19 5.68 -10.64
C ILE A 328 16.79 7.10 -11.01
N SER A 329 17.51 7.76 -11.92
CA SER A 329 17.26 9.15 -12.27
C SER A 329 16.22 9.26 -13.39
N ASN A 330 15.35 10.25 -13.28
CA ASN A 330 14.43 10.64 -14.36
C ASN A 330 15.08 11.61 -15.36
N ILE A 331 16.35 11.98 -15.14
CA ILE A 331 17.10 12.85 -16.06
C ILE A 331 17.35 12.09 -17.36
N LYS A 332 16.82 12.62 -18.47
CA LYS A 332 17.12 12.11 -19.80
C LYS A 332 18.53 12.53 -20.20
N PRO A 333 19.48 11.60 -20.42
CA PRO A 333 20.80 11.95 -20.91
C PRO A 333 20.69 12.57 -22.29
N SER A 334 21.41 13.67 -22.54
CA SER A 334 21.59 14.19 -23.89
C SER A 334 22.63 13.32 -24.61
N PHE A 335 22.17 12.20 -25.19
CA PHE A 335 23.05 11.24 -25.85
C PHE A 335 23.81 11.87 -27.01
N GLU A 336 23.18 12.75 -27.78
CA GLU A 336 23.83 13.47 -28.89
C GLU A 336 25.05 14.27 -28.42
N LYS A 337 24.89 15.05 -27.33
CA LYS A 337 25.99 15.80 -26.73
C LYS A 337 27.08 14.86 -26.22
N LEU A 338 26.70 13.83 -25.46
CA LEU A 338 27.64 12.85 -24.90
C LEU A 338 28.45 12.11 -25.98
N CYS A 339 27.80 11.75 -27.09
CA CYS A 339 28.45 11.11 -28.23
C CYS A 339 29.37 12.08 -28.99
N SER A 340 28.98 13.35 -29.14
CA SER A 340 29.81 14.36 -29.79
C SER A 340 31.09 14.71 -29.01
N GLU A 341 31.06 14.58 -27.68
CA GLU A 341 32.18 14.89 -26.78
C GLU A 341 33.14 13.70 -26.58
N ARG A 342 32.83 12.50 -27.10
CA ARG A 342 33.64 11.29 -26.94
C ARG A 342 34.22 10.88 -28.30
N GLN A 343 35.53 11.00 -28.46
CA GLN A 343 36.23 10.32 -29.57
C GLN A 343 36.13 8.80 -29.38
N ALA A 344 35.79 8.09 -30.46
CA ALA A 344 35.86 6.64 -30.49
C ALA A 344 37.30 6.21 -30.17
N GLN A 345 37.49 5.51 -29.05
CA GLN A 345 38.76 4.83 -28.77
C GLN A 345 38.79 3.59 -29.65
N GLY A 346 39.47 3.72 -30.79
CA GLY A 346 39.84 2.61 -31.68
C GLY A 346 41.01 1.83 -31.12
#